data_AF-A0A7G5IHB5-F1
#
_entry.id   AF-A0A7G5IHB5-F1
#
_cell.length_a   1.000
_cell.length_b   1.000
_cell.length_c   1.000
_cell.angle_alpha   90.00
_cell.angle_beta   90.00
_cell.angle_gamma   90.00
#
_symmetry.space_group_name_H-M   'P 1'
#
loop_
_entity.id
_entity.type
_entity.pdbx_description
1 polymer ?
#
loop_
_entity_poly.entity_id
_entity_poly.type
_entity_poly.pdbx_seq_one_letter_code
_entity_poly.pdbx_strand_id
1 'polypeptide(L)'
;MSELEPIFAALRPLFERHARSCVVTADSPTAYYLGTHEVRAKDGYRTSFGGVEIKKNYVSAHVIPVYVHPDMLAPLSAALVKRMQGKSCFNFAKVDAPLFAELGALIDAGAARFRADGRLSP
;
A
#
# COMPACT_ATOMS: atom_id res chain seq x y z
N MET A 1 -18.99 0.17 -15.63
CA MET A 1 -18.24 0.32 -14.36
C MET A 1 -17.96 -1.06 -13.85
N SER A 2 -16.69 -1.43 -13.75
CA SER A 2 -16.25 -2.69 -13.16
C SER A 2 -16.63 -2.73 -11.68
N GLU A 3 -17.01 -3.90 -11.15
CA GLU A 3 -17.26 -4.10 -9.71
C GLU A 3 -16.01 -3.83 -8.84
N LEU A 4 -14.83 -3.73 -9.47
CA LEU A 4 -13.55 -3.43 -8.81
C LEU A 4 -13.27 -1.92 -8.69
N GLU A 5 -13.91 -1.07 -9.49
CA GLU A 5 -13.70 0.39 -9.46
C GLU A 5 -14.04 0.98 -8.07
N PRO A 6 -15.16 0.63 -7.40
CA PRO A 6 -15.46 1.14 -6.06
C PRO A 6 -14.42 0.72 -5.01
N ILE A 7 -13.82 -0.45 -5.15
CA ILE A 7 -12.77 -0.95 -4.25
C ILE A 7 -11.51 -0.11 -4.42
N PHE A 8 -11.10 0.13 -5.67
CA PHE A 8 -9.95 1.00 -5.97
C PHE A 8 -10.19 2.42 -5.47
N ALA A 9 -11.37 2.99 -5.72
CA ALA A 9 -11.74 4.32 -5.28
C ALA A 9 -11.70 4.47 -3.75
N ALA A 10 -12.03 3.41 -3.00
CA ALA A 10 -11.94 3.41 -1.54
C ALA A 10 -10.50 3.23 -1.01
N LEU A 11 -9.66 2.46 -1.71
CA LEU A 11 -8.29 2.16 -1.26
C LEU A 11 -7.26 3.21 -1.68
N ARG A 12 -7.42 3.86 -2.85
CA ARG A 12 -6.48 4.89 -3.36
C ARG A 12 -6.22 6.01 -2.34
N PRO A 13 -7.24 6.61 -1.69
CA PRO A 13 -7.02 7.69 -0.73
C PRO A 13 -6.14 7.31 0.46
N LEU A 14 -6.10 6.01 0.83
CA LEU A 14 -5.26 5.51 1.93
C LEU A 14 -3.77 5.68 1.64
N PHE A 15 -3.38 5.60 0.36
CA PHE A 15 -2.01 5.86 -0.11
C PHE A 15 -1.82 7.34 -0.46
N GLU A 16 -2.77 7.95 -1.17
CA GLU A 16 -2.66 9.32 -1.71
C GLU A 16 -2.37 10.38 -0.64
N ARG A 17 -2.89 10.21 0.59
CA ARG A 17 -2.58 11.09 1.71
C ARG A 17 -1.09 11.15 2.10
N HIS A 18 -0.29 10.16 1.68
CA HIS A 18 1.16 10.12 1.88
C HIS A 18 1.95 10.65 0.67
N ALA A 19 1.29 11.09 -0.40
CA ALA A 19 1.94 11.49 -1.65
C ALA A 19 2.96 12.63 -1.45
N ARG A 20 2.73 13.55 -0.51
CA ARG A 20 3.65 14.67 -0.21
C ARG A 20 5.00 14.20 0.34
N SER A 21 5.03 13.10 1.09
CA SER A 21 6.25 12.51 1.66
C SER A 21 6.90 11.46 0.74
N CYS A 22 6.29 11.19 -0.41
CA CYS A 22 6.65 10.13 -1.34
C CYS A 22 6.89 10.67 -2.76
N VAL A 23 7.26 9.79 -3.68
CA VAL A 23 7.31 10.06 -5.12
C VAL A 23 6.16 9.31 -5.79
N VAL A 24 5.27 9.98 -6.50
CA VAL A 24 4.23 9.31 -7.30
C VAL A 24 4.88 8.63 -8.49
N THR A 25 4.77 7.31 -8.59
CA THR A 25 5.37 6.50 -9.68
C THR A 25 4.33 5.97 -10.67
N ALA A 26 3.05 5.99 -10.29
CA ALA A 26 1.93 5.75 -11.20
C ALA A 26 0.68 6.47 -10.67
N ASP A 27 -0.07 7.09 -11.56
CA ASP A 27 -1.39 7.65 -11.28
C ASP A 27 -2.28 7.43 -12.52
N SER A 28 -3.24 6.52 -12.39
CA SER A 28 -4.20 6.19 -13.43
C SER A 28 -5.54 5.79 -12.79
N PRO A 29 -6.60 5.62 -13.61
CA PRO A 29 -7.88 5.10 -13.13
C PRO A 29 -7.83 3.68 -12.55
N THR A 30 -6.74 2.93 -12.79
CA THR A 30 -6.61 1.52 -12.39
C THR A 30 -5.40 1.23 -11.52
N ALA A 31 -4.47 2.19 -11.35
CA ALA A 31 -3.26 2.02 -10.56
C ALA A 31 -2.83 3.33 -9.92
N TYR A 32 -2.45 3.29 -8.65
CA TYR A 32 -1.83 4.40 -7.95
C TYR A 32 -0.67 3.88 -7.11
N TYR A 33 0.55 4.33 -7.38
CA TYR A 33 1.75 3.84 -6.70
C TYR A 33 2.64 4.99 -6.22
N LEU A 34 3.21 4.77 -5.05
CA LEU A 34 4.16 5.64 -4.38
C LEU A 34 5.49 4.91 -4.20
N GLY A 35 6.56 5.59 -4.58
CA GLY A 35 7.94 5.23 -4.29
C GLY A 35 8.51 6.05 -3.13
N THR A 36 9.54 5.51 -2.52
CA THR A 36 10.42 6.21 -1.57
C THR A 36 11.37 7.15 -2.32
N HIS A 37 12.13 7.98 -1.60
CA HIS A 37 13.19 8.79 -2.22
C HIS A 37 14.46 7.96 -2.55
N GLU A 38 14.60 6.78 -1.95
CA GLU A 38 15.70 5.84 -2.19
C GLU A 38 15.68 5.30 -3.63
N VAL A 39 16.80 5.44 -4.32
CA VAL A 39 17.07 4.82 -5.62
C VAL A 39 18.26 3.88 -5.45
N ARG A 40 18.07 2.60 -5.76
CA ARG A 40 19.11 1.58 -5.60
C ARG A 40 20.22 1.79 -6.62
N ALA A 41 21.46 1.89 -6.16
CA ALA A 41 22.62 2.10 -7.02
C ALA A 41 22.85 0.98 -8.05
N LYS A 42 22.48 -0.26 -7.72
CA LYS A 42 22.76 -1.45 -8.56
C LYS A 42 21.96 -1.50 -9.87
N ASP A 43 20.73 -0.99 -9.86
CA ASP A 43 19.75 -1.18 -10.93
C ASP A 43 18.89 0.05 -11.21
N GLY A 44 19.14 1.17 -10.52
CA GLY A 44 18.37 2.40 -10.66
C GLY A 44 16.92 2.28 -10.18
N TYR A 45 16.55 1.18 -9.52
CA TYR A 45 15.18 0.97 -9.07
C TYR A 45 14.84 1.89 -7.90
N ARG A 46 13.77 2.66 -8.04
CA ARG A 46 13.18 3.41 -6.91
C ARG A 46 12.45 2.45 -5.99
N THR A 47 12.91 2.33 -4.75
CA THR A 47 12.28 1.44 -3.77
C THR A 47 10.83 1.85 -3.55
N SER A 48 9.90 0.91 -3.73
CA SER A 48 8.46 1.18 -3.59
C SER A 48 8.07 1.39 -2.11
N PHE A 49 7.19 2.36 -1.86
CA PHE A 49 6.47 2.46 -0.58
C PHE A 49 5.21 1.59 -0.62
N GLY A 50 4.51 1.60 -1.74
CA GLY A 50 3.27 0.86 -1.88
C GLY A 50 2.35 1.46 -2.91
N GLY A 51 1.14 0.93 -2.98
CA GLY A 51 0.14 1.43 -3.89
C GLY A 51 -1.05 0.49 -4.00
N VAL A 52 -1.97 0.85 -4.87
CA VAL A 52 -3.17 0.08 -5.15
C VAL A 52 -3.33 -0.11 -6.65
N GLU A 53 -3.78 -1.30 -7.07
CA GLU A 53 -3.96 -1.62 -8.48
C GLU A 53 -5.13 -2.59 -8.69
N ILE A 54 -5.94 -2.32 -9.71
CA ILE A 54 -6.96 -3.24 -10.20
C ILE A 54 -6.29 -4.36 -10.99
N LYS A 55 -6.47 -5.61 -10.52
CA LYS A 55 -6.09 -6.85 -11.22
C LYS A 55 -7.32 -7.48 -11.87
N LYS A 56 -7.16 -8.65 -12.48
CA LYS A 56 -8.23 -9.34 -13.24
C LYS A 56 -9.52 -9.55 -12.43
N ASN A 57 -9.42 -10.00 -11.17
CA ASN A 57 -10.56 -10.40 -10.33
C ASN A 57 -10.58 -9.74 -8.94
N TYR A 58 -9.64 -8.84 -8.65
CA TYR A 58 -9.48 -8.21 -7.33
C TYR A 58 -8.69 -6.92 -7.46
N VAL A 59 -8.73 -6.10 -6.41
CA VAL A 59 -7.83 -4.95 -6.23
C VAL A 59 -6.77 -5.33 -5.21
N SER A 60 -5.51 -5.11 -5.55
CA SER A 60 -4.35 -5.39 -4.71
C SER A 60 -3.86 -4.10 -4.08
N ALA A 61 -3.74 -4.08 -2.76
CA ALA A 61 -3.01 -3.06 -2.02
C ALA A 61 -1.63 -3.59 -1.62
N HIS A 62 -0.57 -2.90 -2.03
CA HIS A 62 0.81 -3.24 -1.73
C HIS A 62 1.30 -2.34 -0.60
N VAL A 63 1.66 -2.93 0.54
CA VAL A 63 2.18 -2.20 1.71
C VAL A 63 3.63 -2.64 1.94
N ILE A 64 4.57 -2.04 1.21
CA ILE A 64 5.98 -2.47 1.24
C ILE A 64 6.64 -2.35 2.64
N PRO A 65 6.27 -1.41 3.52
CA PRO A 65 6.82 -1.36 4.87
C PRO A 65 6.75 -2.68 5.64
N VAL A 66 5.69 -3.49 5.48
CA VAL A 66 5.58 -4.79 6.18
C VAL A 66 6.56 -5.84 5.68
N TYR A 67 7.09 -5.68 4.46
CA TYR A 67 8.15 -6.56 3.94
C TYR A 67 9.47 -6.30 4.67
N VAL A 68 9.75 -5.03 4.96
CA VAL A 68 10.99 -4.59 5.63
C VAL A 68 10.87 -4.76 7.15
N HIS A 69 9.68 -4.52 7.70
CA HIS A 69 9.37 -4.57 9.14
C HIS A 69 8.19 -5.54 9.37
N PRO A 70 8.44 -6.86 9.35
CA PRO A 70 7.37 -7.85 9.46
C PRO A 70 6.67 -7.87 10.84
N ASP A 71 7.28 -7.28 11.87
CA ASP A 71 6.69 -7.08 13.20
C ASP A 71 5.37 -6.27 13.14
N MET A 72 5.22 -5.43 12.12
CA MET A 72 3.99 -4.65 11.88
C MET A 72 2.75 -5.52 11.60
N LEU A 73 2.92 -6.81 11.29
CA LEU A 73 1.81 -7.73 11.05
C LEU A 73 1.22 -8.30 12.35
N ALA A 74 1.97 -8.28 13.46
CA ALA A 74 1.55 -8.86 14.74
C ALA A 74 0.22 -8.31 15.31
N PRO A 75 -0.09 -6.99 15.22
CA PRO A 75 -1.35 -6.46 15.74
C PRO A 75 -2.53 -6.61 14.78
N LEU A 76 -2.34 -7.16 13.57
CA LEU A 76 -3.41 -7.26 12.58
C LEU A 76 -4.44 -8.32 12.96
N SER A 77 -5.70 -8.02 12.64
CA SER A 77 -6.81 -8.95 12.77
C SER A 77 -6.62 -10.16 11.86
N ALA A 78 -7.10 -11.32 12.30
CA ALA A 78 -7.13 -12.52 11.46
C ALA A 78 -7.89 -12.29 10.14
N ALA A 79 -8.87 -11.37 10.13
CA ALA A 79 -9.65 -11.04 8.96
C ALA A 79 -8.82 -10.28 7.90
N LEU A 80 -7.99 -9.31 8.32
CA LEU A 80 -7.08 -8.61 7.41
C LEU A 80 -5.92 -9.49 6.98
N VAL A 81 -5.33 -10.28 7.89
CA VAL A 81 -4.26 -11.25 7.56
C VAL A 81 -4.74 -12.25 6.51
N LYS A 82 -6.01 -12.69 6.55
CA LYS A 82 -6.59 -13.57 5.53
C LYS A 82 -6.64 -12.93 4.13
N ARG A 83 -6.58 -11.60 4.02
CA ARG A 83 -6.48 -10.89 2.73
C ARG A 83 -5.05 -10.84 2.19
N MET A 84 -4.06 -11.15 3.02
CA MET A 84 -2.66 -11.05 2.68
C MET A 84 -2.25 -12.19 1.73
N GLN A 85 -1.56 -11.85 0.64
CA GLN A 85 -0.92 -12.79 -0.26
C GLN A 85 0.56 -12.45 -0.39
N GLY A 86 1.42 -13.44 -0.19
CA GLY A 86 2.86 -13.21 -0.14
C GLY A 86 3.25 -12.44 1.12
N LYS A 87 4.13 -11.43 0.98
CA LYS A 87 4.76 -10.73 2.11
C LYS A 87 4.27 -9.30 2.34
N SER A 88 3.49 -8.73 1.41
CA SER A 88 3.07 -7.32 1.50
C SER A 88 1.81 -6.95 0.72
N CYS A 89 1.18 -7.91 0.03
CA CYS A 89 -0.01 -7.64 -0.78
C CYS A 89 -1.26 -8.00 0.00
N PHE A 90 -2.28 -7.14 -0.02
CA PHE A 90 -3.61 -7.39 0.55
C PHE A 90 -4.66 -7.26 -0.55
N ASN A 91 -5.40 -8.34 -0.79
CA ASN A 91 -6.30 -8.46 -1.95
C ASN A 91 -7.78 -8.40 -1.56
N PHE A 92 -8.54 -7.59 -2.29
CA PHE A 92 -9.97 -7.39 -2.06
C PHE A 92 -10.77 -7.57 -3.34
N ALA A 93 -11.84 -8.37 -3.26
CA ALA A 93 -12.80 -8.58 -4.35
C ALA A 93 -14.16 -7.92 -4.08
N LYS A 94 -14.30 -7.25 -2.93
CA LYS A 94 -15.48 -6.45 -2.55
C LYS A 94 -15.07 -5.33 -1.60
N VAL A 95 -15.91 -4.32 -1.48
CA VAL A 95 -15.76 -3.26 -0.47
C VAL A 95 -15.93 -3.86 0.92
N ASP A 96 -15.01 -3.52 1.83
CA ASP A 96 -15.01 -3.99 3.21
C ASP A 96 -14.46 -2.87 4.10
N ALA A 97 -15.34 -1.95 4.49
CA ALA A 97 -14.96 -0.71 5.18
C ALA A 97 -14.17 -0.94 6.48
N PRO A 98 -14.52 -1.92 7.35
CA PRO A 98 -13.71 -2.24 8.52
C PRO A 98 -12.28 -2.65 8.18
N LEU A 99 -12.10 -3.53 7.17
CA LEU A 99 -10.76 -3.96 6.75
C LEU A 99 -9.98 -2.83 6.07
N PHE A 100 -10.66 -1.91 5.36
CA PHE A 100 -9.99 -0.75 4.76
C PHE A 100 -9.51 0.24 5.82
N ALA A 101 -10.28 0.44 6.90
CA ALA A 101 -9.84 1.27 8.02
C ALA A 101 -8.59 0.67 8.69
N GLU A 102 -8.59 -0.65 8.94
CA GLU A 102 -7.44 -1.36 9.52
C GLU A 102 -6.22 -1.31 8.59
N LEU A 103 -6.41 -1.55 7.29
CA LEU A 103 -5.35 -1.43 6.29
C LEU A 103 -4.81 0.01 6.20
N GLY A 104 -5.68 1.01 6.32
CA GLY A 104 -5.30 2.41 6.38
C GLY A 104 -4.37 2.69 7.56
N ALA A 105 -4.69 2.18 8.75
CA ALA A 105 -3.82 2.31 9.92
C ALA A 105 -2.47 1.61 9.71
N LEU A 106 -2.45 0.44 9.05
CA LEU A 106 -1.20 -0.24 8.68
C LEU A 106 -0.35 0.59 7.71
N ILE A 107 -0.97 1.22 6.71
CA ILE A 107 -0.28 2.10 5.75
C ILE A 107 0.29 3.34 6.45
N ASP A 108 -0.46 3.92 7.40
CA ASP A 108 0.02 5.06 8.20
C ASP A 108 1.21 4.69 9.06
N ALA A 109 1.13 3.56 9.77
CA ALA A 109 2.25 3.03 10.55
C ALA A 109 3.46 2.74 9.65
N GLY A 110 3.22 2.23 8.43
CA GLY A 110 4.27 1.96 7.45
C GLY A 110 4.95 3.23 6.97
N ALA A 111 4.18 4.30 6.70
CA ALA A 111 4.73 5.59 6.34
C ALA A 111 5.56 6.18 7.49
N ALA A 112 5.05 6.12 8.73
CA ALA A 112 5.79 6.57 9.91
C ALA A 112 7.11 5.79 10.10
N ARG A 113 7.08 4.47 9.93
CA ARG A 113 8.28 3.63 10.03
C ARG A 113 9.30 3.95 8.95
N PHE A 114 8.88 4.09 7.69
CA PHE A 114 9.78 4.46 6.61
C PHE A 114 10.32 5.90 6.75
N ARG A 115 9.57 6.85 7.31
CA ARG A 115 10.10 8.16 7.68
C ARG A 115 11.20 8.03 8.74
N ALA A 116 10.98 7.21 9.77
CA ALA A 116 11.98 6.94 10.81
C ALA A 116 13.26 6.28 10.25
N ASP A 117 13.12 5.44 9.22
CA ASP A 117 14.25 4.85 8.50
C ASP A 117 14.94 5.83 7.51
N GLY A 118 14.42 7.05 7.34
CA GLY A 118 14.92 8.04 6.37
C GLY A 118 14.59 7.74 4.91
N ARG A 119 13.61 6.86 4.64
CA ARG A 119 13.19 6.47 3.27
C ARG A 119 12.16 7.43 2.66
N LEU A 120 11.37 8.08 3.51
CA LEU A 120 10.37 9.08 3.11
C LEU A 120 10.77 10.46 3.62
N SER A 121 10.31 11.52 2.94
CA SER A 121 10.50 12.89 3.42
C SER A 121 9.65 13.18 4.66
N PRO A 122 10.06 14.14 5.51
CA PRO A 122 9.25 14.63 6.63
C PRO A 122 7.82 15.02 6.22
#